data_AF-A0AAP8ME74-F1
#
_entry.id   AF-A0AAP8ME74-F1
#
_cell.length_a   1.000
_cell.length_b   1.000
_cell.length_c   1.000
_cell.angle_alpha   90.00
_cell.angle_beta   90.00
_cell.angle_gamma   90.00
#
_symmetry.space_group_name_H-M   'P 1'
#
loop_
_entity.id
_entity.type
_entity.pdbx_description
1 polymer ?
#
loop_
_entity_poly.entity_id
_entity_poly.type
_entity_poly.pdbx_seq_one_letter_code
_entity_poly.pdbx_strand_id
1 'polypeptide(L)'
;MAINASIMEVKVKTRLIVLAGLFLLLLAGGIRAEVVAVGDYGFHIRVQTELPVDKSAAWEQFVHPARWWSESHSWFGSRENFMLDPVAGSCFCESLGDKSVLHLTVSTVVPGEKLIMLGGWAPCRRWV
;
A
#
# COMPACT_ATOMS: atom_id res chain seq x y z
N MET A 1 10.82 47.92 -38.07
CA MET A 1 9.65 47.81 -37.17
C MET A 1 9.23 46.37 -36.86
N ALA A 2 9.41 45.39 -37.77
CA ALA A 2 9.01 43.98 -37.56
C ALA A 2 9.84 43.20 -36.51
N ILE A 3 11.12 43.54 -36.28
CA ILE A 3 12.01 42.84 -35.34
C ILE A 3 11.55 43.00 -33.89
N ASN A 4 11.08 44.20 -33.51
CA ASN A 4 10.60 44.47 -32.14
C ASN A 4 9.32 43.70 -31.80
N ALA A 5 8.42 43.49 -32.77
CA ALA A 5 7.19 42.73 -32.56
C ALA A 5 7.48 41.24 -32.32
N SER A 6 8.43 40.66 -33.06
CA SER A 6 8.82 39.26 -32.91
C SER A 6 9.52 38.98 -31.56
N ILE A 7 10.36 39.91 -31.09
CA ILE A 7 11.01 39.82 -29.77
C ILE A 7 9.96 39.94 -28.64
N MET A 8 8.96 40.79 -28.82
CA MET A 8 7.89 41.00 -27.83
C MET A 8 7.00 39.77 -27.69
N GLU A 9 6.63 39.12 -28.81
CA GLU A 9 5.91 37.85 -28.85
C GLU A 9 6.65 36.73 -28.10
N VAL A 10 7.96 36.59 -28.32
CA VAL A 10 8.80 35.59 -27.63
C VAL A 10 8.84 35.88 -26.12
N LYS A 11 9.00 37.14 -25.71
CA LYS A 11 9.07 37.52 -24.30
C LYS A 11 7.75 37.33 -23.55
N VAL A 12 6.62 37.56 -24.25
CA VAL A 12 5.26 37.29 -23.75
C VAL A 12 5.03 35.79 -23.59
N LYS A 13 5.35 34.97 -24.59
CA LYS A 13 5.20 33.51 -24.52
C LYS A 13 6.07 32.90 -23.41
N THR A 14 7.31 33.34 -23.24
CA THR A 14 8.18 32.89 -22.15
C THR A 14 7.60 33.27 -20.78
N ARG A 15 7.04 34.47 -20.61
CA ARG A 15 6.35 34.86 -19.37
C ARG A 15 5.11 34.02 -19.10
N LEU A 16 4.30 33.74 -20.12
CA LEU A 16 3.12 32.87 -19.97
C LEU A 16 3.52 31.44 -19.58
N ILE A 17 4.57 30.88 -20.17
CA ILE A 17 5.05 29.52 -19.83
C ILE A 17 5.57 29.47 -18.39
N VAL A 18 6.32 30.49 -17.95
CA VAL A 18 6.80 30.57 -16.56
C VAL A 18 5.64 30.72 -15.58
N LEU A 19 4.65 31.55 -15.89
CA LEU A 19 3.46 31.72 -15.04
C LEU A 19 2.60 30.46 -14.98
N ALA A 20 2.41 29.77 -16.12
CA ALA A 20 1.68 28.50 -16.16
C ALA A 20 2.41 27.39 -15.39
N GLY A 21 3.75 27.32 -15.48
CA GLY A 21 4.57 26.40 -14.70
C GLY A 21 4.49 26.68 -13.20
N LEU A 22 4.52 27.94 -12.79
CA LEU A 22 4.37 28.34 -11.39
C LEU A 22 2.97 28.03 -10.86
N PHE A 23 1.94 28.19 -11.68
CA PHE A 23 0.56 27.83 -11.33
C PHE A 23 0.37 26.32 -11.17
N LEU A 24 1.01 25.49 -12.02
CA LEU A 24 0.98 24.03 -11.85
C LEU A 24 1.66 23.57 -10.56
N LEU A 25 2.76 24.21 -10.16
CA LEU A 25 3.44 23.91 -8.90
C LEU A 25 2.58 24.23 -7.67
N LEU A 26 1.75 25.27 -7.74
CA LEU A 26 0.80 25.63 -6.67
C LEU A 26 -0.37 24.65 -6.56
N LEU A 27 -0.68 23.91 -7.62
CA LEU A 27 -1.73 22.89 -7.66
C LEU A 27 -1.25 21.50 -7.21
N ALA A 28 0.04 21.33 -6.94
CA ALA A 28 0.57 20.11 -6.36
C ALA A 28 0.15 20.00 -4.89
N GLY A 29 -1.07 19.53 -4.65
CA GLY A 29 -1.53 19.16 -3.32
C GLY A 29 -0.63 18.08 -2.75
N GLY A 30 0.01 18.36 -1.61
CA GLY A 30 0.86 17.38 -0.93
C GLY A 30 0.01 16.22 -0.40
N ILE A 31 0.30 15.00 -0.81
CA ILE A 31 -0.17 13.80 -0.13
C ILE A 31 0.48 13.81 1.26
N ARG A 32 -0.31 14.07 2.30
CA ARG A 32 0.16 14.04 3.68
C ARG A 32 0.07 12.62 4.20
N ALA A 33 1.20 11.91 4.16
CA ALA A 33 1.38 10.73 5.00
C ALA A 33 1.72 11.20 6.42
N GLU A 34 0.88 10.87 7.39
CA GLU A 34 1.15 11.16 8.79
C GLU A 34 2.19 10.16 9.33
N VAL A 35 3.30 10.68 9.87
CA VAL A 35 4.30 9.87 10.55
C VAL A 35 3.83 9.66 11.99
N VAL A 36 3.29 8.47 12.26
CA VAL A 36 2.61 8.16 13.54
C VAL A 36 3.60 8.00 14.70
N ALA A 37 4.81 7.49 14.43
CA ALA A 37 5.92 7.44 15.37
C ALA A 37 7.22 7.05 14.65
N VAL A 38 8.33 7.68 15.05
CA VAL A 38 9.71 7.32 14.65
C VAL A 38 10.52 7.19 15.93
N GLY A 39 11.24 6.08 16.06
CA GLY A 39 12.22 5.86 17.12
C GLY A 39 13.48 5.23 16.54
N ASP A 40 14.51 5.10 17.37
CA ASP A 40 15.84 4.61 16.95
C ASP A 40 15.82 3.19 16.38
N TYR A 41 14.76 2.41 16.65
CA TYR A 41 14.61 1.01 16.26
C TYR A 41 13.45 0.74 15.30
N GLY A 42 12.75 1.77 14.81
CA GLY A 42 11.67 1.57 13.85
C GLY A 42 10.67 2.72 13.75
N PHE A 43 9.63 2.49 12.95
CA PHE A 43 8.54 3.42 12.73
C PHE A 43 7.21 2.67 12.61
N HIS A 44 6.11 3.36 12.87
CA HIS A 44 4.77 2.80 12.76
C HIS A 44 4.04 3.36 11.54
N ILE A 45 3.49 2.47 10.70
CA ILE A 45 2.62 2.83 9.58
C ILE A 45 1.17 2.56 9.98
N ARG A 46 0.29 3.55 9.74
CA ARG A 46 -1.16 3.38 9.86
C ARG A 46 -1.80 3.67 8.50
N VAL A 47 -2.57 2.71 7.99
CA VAL A 47 -3.37 2.87 6.77
C VAL A 47 -4.84 2.76 7.17
N GLN A 48 -5.64 3.76 6.81
CA GLN A 48 -7.08 3.80 7.09
C GLN A 48 -7.83 4.14 5.81
N THR A 49 -8.96 3.48 5.61
CA THR A 49 -9.87 3.72 4.50
C THR A 49 -11.30 3.42 4.93
N GLU A 50 -12.26 4.12 4.35
CA GLU A 50 -13.68 3.86 4.56
C GLU A 50 -14.17 2.86 3.52
N LEU A 51 -14.89 1.84 3.96
CA LEU A 51 -15.44 0.81 3.08
C LEU A 51 -16.95 1.01 2.92
N PRO A 52 -17.51 0.90 1.69
CA PRO A 52 -18.95 1.04 1.45
C PRO A 52 -19.73 -0.24 1.77
N VAL A 53 -19.30 -0.99 2.78
CA VAL A 53 -19.90 -2.26 3.23
C VAL A 53 -19.96 -2.30 4.75
N ASP A 54 -20.82 -3.14 5.30
CA ASP A 54 -20.88 -3.33 6.75
C ASP A 54 -19.66 -4.11 7.28
N LYS A 55 -19.44 -4.04 8.60
CA LYS A 55 -18.29 -4.68 9.27
C LYS A 55 -18.22 -6.18 9.07
N SER A 56 -19.36 -6.86 8.97
CA SER A 56 -19.39 -8.32 8.83
C SER A 56 -18.96 -8.74 7.42
N ALA A 57 -19.42 -8.03 6.39
CA ALA A 57 -18.99 -8.23 5.01
C ALA A 57 -17.50 -7.89 4.83
N ALA A 58 -17.04 -6.79 5.42
CA ALA A 58 -15.61 -6.44 5.40
C ALA A 58 -14.74 -7.50 6.08
N TRP A 59 -15.18 -8.00 7.24
CA TRP A 59 -14.46 -9.04 7.97
C TRP A 59 -14.37 -10.35 7.18
N GLU A 60 -15.49 -10.81 6.60
CA GLU A 60 -15.53 -12.02 5.77
C GLU A 60 -14.53 -11.92 4.61
N GLN A 61 -14.50 -10.79 3.89
CA GLN A 61 -13.54 -10.61 2.81
C GLN A 61 -12.09 -10.58 3.32
N PHE A 62 -11.85 -9.91 4.45
CA PHE A 62 -10.51 -9.71 4.99
C PHE A 62 -9.84 -11.02 5.44
N VAL A 63 -10.59 -11.95 6.06
CA VAL A 63 -10.03 -13.24 6.51
C VAL A 63 -9.74 -14.22 5.37
N HIS A 64 -10.06 -13.87 4.12
CA HIS A 64 -9.82 -14.69 2.94
C HIS A 64 -8.74 -14.08 2.02
N PRO A 65 -7.44 -14.27 2.33
CA PRO A 65 -6.33 -13.62 1.62
C PRO A 65 -6.29 -13.93 0.13
N ALA A 66 -6.75 -15.10 -0.32
CA ALA A 66 -6.85 -15.43 -1.73
C ALA A 66 -7.69 -14.41 -2.54
N ARG A 67 -8.60 -13.65 -1.91
CA ARG A 67 -9.44 -12.68 -2.61
C ARG A 67 -8.77 -11.32 -2.84
N TRP A 68 -7.75 -10.96 -2.06
CA TRP A 68 -7.21 -9.60 -2.04
C TRP A 68 -5.69 -9.52 -1.99
N TRP A 69 -4.99 -10.57 -1.57
CA TRP A 69 -3.52 -10.60 -1.56
C TRP A 69 -2.98 -10.70 -2.98
N SER A 70 -1.94 -9.93 -3.29
CA SER A 70 -1.34 -9.93 -4.62
C SER A 70 -0.46 -11.17 -4.82
N GLU A 71 -0.63 -11.84 -5.95
CA GLU A 71 0.24 -12.93 -6.41
C GLU A 71 1.72 -12.53 -6.50
N SER A 72 2.02 -11.24 -6.66
CA SER A 72 3.40 -10.74 -6.67
C SER A 72 4.16 -10.99 -5.36
N HIS A 73 3.42 -11.24 -4.27
CA HIS A 73 3.95 -11.54 -2.95
C HIS A 73 3.82 -13.04 -2.58
N SER A 74 3.47 -13.89 -3.55
CA SER A 74 3.41 -15.35 -3.39
C SER A 74 4.79 -15.98 -3.58
N TRP A 75 5.15 -16.94 -2.74
CA TRP A 75 6.33 -17.78 -2.91
C TRP A 75 6.13 -18.79 -4.04
N PHE A 76 4.91 -19.29 -4.20
CA PHE A 76 4.56 -20.35 -5.14
C PHE A 76 3.80 -19.86 -6.39
N GLY A 77 3.63 -18.56 -6.55
CA GLY A 77 3.10 -17.88 -7.73
C GLY A 77 1.57 -17.82 -7.86
N SER A 78 0.80 -18.19 -6.83
CA SER A 78 -0.67 -18.14 -6.86
C SER A 78 -1.26 -17.71 -5.54
N ARG A 79 -2.28 -16.84 -5.60
CA ARG A 79 -3.00 -16.36 -4.43
C ARG A 79 -3.84 -17.45 -3.75
N GLU A 80 -4.20 -18.48 -4.51
CA GLU A 80 -5.01 -19.61 -4.02
C GLU A 80 -4.26 -20.48 -3.02
N ASN A 81 -2.93 -20.36 -2.97
CA ASN A 81 -2.11 -21.07 -2.01
C ASN A 81 -2.14 -20.45 -0.61
N PHE A 82 -2.67 -19.22 -0.48
CA PHE A 82 -2.72 -18.53 0.81
C PHE A 82 -3.89 -18.98 1.69
N MET A 83 -3.59 -19.21 2.95
CA MET A 83 -4.56 -19.54 3.99
C MET A 83 -4.35 -18.63 5.20
N LEU A 84 -5.46 -18.14 5.75
CA LEU A 84 -5.50 -17.43 7.02
C LEU A 84 -6.62 -18.04 7.85
N ASP A 85 -6.26 -18.60 8.99
CA ASP A 85 -7.22 -19.07 9.98
C ASP A 85 -7.36 -18.02 11.08
N PRO A 86 -8.53 -17.38 11.30
CA PRO A 86 -8.70 -16.36 12.34
C PRO A 86 -8.81 -16.99 13.74
N VAL A 87 -7.77 -17.70 14.17
CA VAL A 87 -7.62 -18.31 15.50
C VAL A 87 -6.27 -17.89 16.07
N ALA A 88 -6.23 -17.49 17.34
CA ALA A 88 -4.96 -17.13 17.97
C ALA A 88 -3.98 -18.31 17.98
N GLY A 89 -2.74 -18.08 17.54
CA GLY A 89 -1.69 -19.10 17.37
C GLY A 89 -1.66 -19.76 15.99
N SER A 90 -2.66 -19.50 15.13
CA SER A 90 -2.64 -19.98 13.75
C SER A 90 -1.65 -19.20 12.87
N CYS A 91 -1.50 -19.63 11.62
CA CYS A 91 -0.70 -18.91 10.64
C CYS A 91 -1.53 -18.23 9.55
N PHE A 92 -1.00 -17.11 9.07
CA PHE A 92 -1.12 -16.71 7.67
C PHE A 92 -0.02 -17.44 6.90
N CYS A 93 -0.40 -18.49 6.19
CA CYS A 93 0.52 -19.40 5.50
C CYS A 93 0.27 -19.40 3.99
N GLU A 94 1.24 -19.92 3.27
CA GLU A 94 1.10 -20.31 1.87
C GLU A 94 1.52 -21.78 1.72
N SER A 95 0.71 -22.59 1.03
CA SER A 95 0.97 -24.03 0.85
C SER A 95 0.76 -24.48 -0.58
N LEU A 96 1.66 -25.31 -1.11
CA LEU A 96 1.56 -25.94 -2.42
C LEU A 96 2.08 -27.39 -2.36
N GLY A 97 1.16 -28.36 -2.29
CA GLY A 97 1.50 -29.77 -2.06
C GLY A 97 2.24 -29.93 -0.73
N ASP A 98 3.43 -30.55 -0.77
CA ASP A 98 4.27 -30.78 0.42
C ASP A 98 5.12 -29.55 0.82
N LYS A 99 4.94 -28.40 0.15
CA LYS A 99 5.69 -27.15 0.42
C LYS A 99 4.82 -26.18 1.22
N SER A 100 5.41 -25.52 2.22
CA SER A 100 4.71 -24.52 3.03
C SER A 100 5.63 -23.36 3.44
N VAL A 101 5.07 -22.15 3.52
CA VAL A 101 5.73 -20.94 4.01
C VAL A 101 4.85 -20.24 5.04
N LEU A 102 5.45 -19.88 6.18
CA LEU A 102 4.84 -19.03 7.18
C LEU A 102 5.09 -17.55 6.83
N HIS A 103 4.02 -16.77 6.64
CA HIS A 103 4.12 -15.33 6.45
C HIS A 103 3.99 -14.58 7.78
N LEU A 104 2.90 -14.81 8.51
CA LEU A 104 2.62 -14.20 9.81
C LEU A 104 1.93 -15.20 10.75
N THR A 105 1.96 -14.93 12.05
CA THR A 105 1.21 -15.69 13.07
C THR A 105 0.12 -14.83 13.67
N VAL A 106 -1.08 -15.38 13.84
CA VAL A 106 -2.21 -14.67 14.45
C VAL A 106 -2.01 -14.60 15.96
N SER A 107 -2.08 -13.39 16.53
CA SER A 107 -1.89 -13.15 17.97
C SER A 107 -3.18 -12.77 18.69
N THR A 108 -4.11 -12.11 18.00
CA THR A 108 -5.37 -11.66 18.58
C THR A 108 -6.45 -11.66 17.51
N VAL A 109 -7.63 -12.15 17.89
CA VAL A 109 -8.82 -12.19 17.03
C VAL A 109 -10.00 -11.66 17.85
N VAL A 110 -10.63 -10.61 17.33
CA VAL A 110 -11.95 -10.12 17.76
C VAL A 110 -12.81 -10.08 16.49
N PRO A 111 -13.64 -11.10 16.23
CA PRO A 111 -14.38 -11.21 14.98
C PRO A 111 -15.21 -9.97 14.68
N GLY A 112 -15.15 -9.47 13.44
CA GLY A 112 -15.86 -8.27 13.01
C GLY A 112 -15.24 -6.94 13.47
N GLU A 113 -14.10 -6.97 14.18
CA GLU A 113 -13.49 -5.77 14.76
C GLU A 113 -11.98 -5.70 14.54
N LYS A 114 -11.23 -6.75 14.91
CA LYS A 114 -9.76 -6.67 14.97
C LYS A 114 -9.09 -8.02 14.75
N LEU A 115 -8.08 -8.03 13.89
CA LEU A 115 -7.13 -9.14 13.73
C LEU A 115 -5.70 -8.57 13.88
N ILE A 116 -4.92 -9.12 14.79
CA ILE A 116 -3.50 -8.74 14.96
C ILE A 116 -2.63 -9.93 14.57
N MET A 117 -1.72 -9.70 13.63
CA MET A 117 -0.74 -10.67 13.16
C MET A 117 0.68 -10.19 13.45
N LEU A 118 1.55 -11.13 13.80
CA LEU A 118 2.95 -10.89 14.13
C LEU A 118 3.84 -11.60 13.10
N GLY A 119 4.89 -10.92 12.66
CA GLY A 119 5.89 -11.48 11.76
C GLY A 119 6.53 -10.43 10.88
N GLY A 120 7.47 -10.86 10.03
CA GLY A 120 8.13 -10.00 9.06
C GLY A 120 7.39 -10.03 7.73
N TRP A 121 7.12 -8.87 7.15
CA TRP A 121 6.62 -8.78 5.78
C TRP A 121 7.76 -9.14 4.83
N ALA A 122 7.81 -10.39 4.38
CA ALA A 122 8.76 -10.84 3.37
C ALA A 122 8.10 -10.70 1.96
N PRO A 123 8.90 -10.40 0.90
CA PRO A 123 10.00 -11.26 0.49
C PRO A 123 11.36 -10.59 0.65
N CYS A 124 12.10 -10.93 1.71
CA CYS A 124 13.54 -11.02 1.50
C CYS A 124 13.75 -12.25 0.61
N ARG A 125 13.95 -12.03 -0.70
CA ARG A 125 14.57 -13.04 -1.56
C ARG A 125 15.97 -13.30 -1.00
N ARG A 126 16.07 -14.12 0.04
CA ARG A 126 17.34 -14.71 0.42
C ARG A 126 17.54 -15.87 -0.54
N TRP A 127 18.18 -15.55 -1.67
CA TRP A 127 18.96 -16.52 -2.39
C TRP A 127 19.89 -17.16 -1.37
N VAL A 128 19.63 -18.42 -1.06
CA VAL A 128 20.66 -19.34 -0.57
C VAL A 128 21.09 -20.15 -1.77
#